data_AF-A0A381ED64-F1
#
_entry.id   AF-A0A381ED64-F1
#
_cell.length_a   1.000
_cell.length_b   1.000
_cell.length_c   1.000
_cell.angle_alpha   90.00
_cell.angle_beta   90.00
_cell.angle_gamma   90.00
#
_symmetry.space_group_name_H-M   'P 1'
#
loop_
_entity.id
_entity.type
_entity.pdbx_description
1 polymer ?
#
loop_
_entity_poly.entity_id
_entity_poly.type
_entity_poly.pdbx_seq_one_letter_code
_entity_poly.pdbx_strand_id
1 'polypeptide(L)'
;MTQARADNPLYTRAYAAMDRGDLAAAQRYFSKLIRETPQNRHYHYMYALASKYRGDWTGALTHNLRAIALAAEHDDAPYWNAGIAATALEDWAKARRLWRACGIAVPEGTGPISGNYGIAAIRLHPWAATSETVLARRIDPVRARLLGVPHPASGHRFGDIILHDSVPTGYRQHNGMEIPEYSELARLKPSPYPTYTARVRCSDAAELQSLLDDGASGDIACIEARPANSDGSITLDIAAKTRLAVAQLLCDWALAADSRSLEHISSEELPVPPPDGHPHWWLAPKNTAPLPAADSAVHAAP
;
A
#
# COMPACT_ATOMS: atom_id res chain seq x y z
N MET A 1 -31.26 4.25 12.61
CA MET A 1 -30.73 5.37 11.81
C MET A 1 -31.89 5.99 11.04
N THR A 2 -32.13 7.29 11.21
CA THR A 2 -33.43 7.95 10.99
C THR A 2 -33.56 8.53 9.56
N GLN A 3 -34.71 8.26 8.94
CA GLN A 3 -35.18 8.68 7.61
C GLN A 3 -34.84 10.15 7.24
N ALA A 4 -34.79 11.06 8.22
CA ALA A 4 -34.41 12.46 8.07
C ALA A 4 -33.02 12.73 7.45
N ARG A 5 -32.08 11.76 7.49
CA ARG A 5 -30.75 11.92 6.84
C ARG A 5 -30.81 11.69 5.33
N ALA A 6 -31.65 10.75 4.86
CA ALA A 6 -31.76 10.42 3.44
C ALA A 6 -32.44 11.54 2.63
N ASP A 7 -33.32 12.32 3.26
CA ASP A 7 -34.00 13.46 2.64
C ASP A 7 -33.15 14.74 2.57
N ASN A 8 -31.96 14.75 3.20
CA ASN A 8 -31.04 15.88 3.10
C ASN A 8 -30.25 15.80 1.77
N PRO A 9 -30.44 16.74 0.82
CA PRO A 9 -29.76 16.68 -0.48
C PRO A 9 -28.23 16.80 -0.38
N LEU A 10 -27.70 17.43 0.68
CA LEU A 10 -26.25 17.44 0.93
C LEU A 10 -25.74 16.07 1.40
N TYR A 11 -26.51 15.37 2.23
CA TYR A 11 -26.18 14.01 2.66
C TYR A 11 -26.11 13.07 1.45
N THR A 12 -27.16 13.07 0.62
CA THR A 12 -27.21 12.23 -0.58
C THR A 12 -26.07 12.54 -1.55
N ARG A 13 -25.75 13.83 -1.77
CA ARG A 13 -24.61 14.23 -2.61
C ARG A 13 -23.25 13.83 -2.02
N ALA A 14 -23.09 13.92 -0.70
CA ALA A 14 -21.84 13.56 -0.04
C ALA A 14 -21.54 12.07 -0.20
N TYR A 15 -22.51 11.20 0.08
CA TYR A 15 -22.34 9.75 -0.08
C TYR A 15 -22.22 9.35 -1.55
N ALA A 16 -23.03 9.92 -2.45
CA ALA A 16 -22.88 9.65 -3.88
C ALA A 16 -21.52 10.09 -4.45
N ALA A 17 -20.87 11.10 -3.85
CA ALA A 17 -19.50 11.48 -4.20
C ALA A 17 -18.47 10.46 -3.69
N MET A 18 -18.64 9.95 -2.46
CA MET A 18 -17.84 8.82 -1.97
C MET A 18 -17.99 7.60 -2.88
N ASP A 19 -19.23 7.27 -3.26
CA ASP A 19 -19.59 6.09 -4.06
C ASP A 19 -18.99 6.11 -5.48
N ARG A 20 -18.64 7.28 -5.99
CA ARG A 20 -18.00 7.47 -7.31
C ARG A 20 -16.49 7.72 -7.23
N GLY A 21 -15.93 7.77 -6.03
CA GLY A 21 -14.52 8.13 -5.81
C GLY A 21 -14.22 9.62 -5.98
N ASP A 22 -15.21 10.51 -6.09
CA ASP A 22 -15.00 11.96 -6.13
C ASP A 22 -14.76 12.50 -4.72
N LEU A 23 -13.58 12.18 -4.20
CA LEU A 23 -13.19 12.48 -2.82
C LEU A 23 -13.13 13.99 -2.55
N ALA A 24 -12.81 14.80 -3.56
CA ALA A 24 -12.79 16.25 -3.45
C ALA A 24 -14.20 16.81 -3.26
N ALA A 25 -15.17 16.33 -4.03
CA ALA A 25 -16.57 16.69 -3.82
C ALA A 25 -17.09 16.14 -2.49
N ALA A 26 -16.72 14.92 -2.11
CA ALA A 26 -17.13 14.34 -0.83
C ALA A 26 -16.65 15.20 0.35
N GLN A 27 -15.36 15.59 0.39
CA GLN A 27 -14.83 16.52 1.40
C GLN A 27 -15.61 17.85 1.41
N ARG A 28 -15.91 18.42 0.24
CA ARG A 28 -16.70 19.67 0.14
C ARG A 28 -18.11 19.52 0.72
N TYR A 29 -18.81 18.42 0.44
CA TYR A 29 -20.16 18.20 0.94
C TYR A 29 -20.16 17.86 2.43
N PHE A 30 -19.25 16.99 2.92
CA PHE A 30 -19.12 16.73 4.36
C PHE A 30 -18.70 17.98 5.14
N SER A 31 -17.87 18.85 4.59
CA SER A 31 -17.56 20.15 5.19
C SER A 31 -18.81 21.02 5.40
N LYS A 32 -19.76 21.02 4.46
CA LYS A 32 -21.05 21.71 4.61
C LYS A 32 -21.91 21.07 5.72
N LEU A 33 -22.02 19.74 5.72
CA LEU A 33 -22.77 18.99 6.74
C LEU A 33 -22.20 19.18 8.15
N ILE A 34 -20.86 19.27 8.28
CA ILE A 34 -20.18 19.57 9.56
C ILE A 34 -20.50 20.99 10.03
N ARG A 35 -20.56 21.99 9.13
CA ARG A 35 -20.95 23.36 9.51
C ARG A 35 -22.38 23.41 10.06
N GLU A 36 -23.30 22.65 9.47
CA GLU A 36 -24.69 22.56 9.93
C GLU A 36 -24.83 21.77 11.24
N THR A 37 -24.03 20.71 11.41
CA THR A 37 -24.13 19.79 12.55
C THR A 37 -22.75 19.41 13.09
N PRO A 38 -22.02 20.33 13.76
CA PRO A 38 -20.61 20.15 14.15
C PRO A 38 -20.35 19.10 15.23
N GLN A 39 -21.41 18.54 15.82
CA GLN A 39 -21.34 17.46 16.81
C GLN A 39 -21.63 16.09 16.19
N ASN A 40 -21.91 16.01 14.88
CA ASN A 40 -22.15 14.73 14.22
C ASN A 40 -20.81 14.03 13.91
N ARG A 41 -20.43 13.07 14.78
CA ARG A 41 -19.20 12.28 14.64
C ARG A 41 -19.06 11.59 13.28
N HIS A 42 -20.16 11.14 12.67
CA HIS A 42 -20.10 10.40 11.40
C HIS A 42 -19.68 11.32 10.26
N TYR A 43 -20.08 12.59 10.26
CA TYR A 43 -19.65 13.53 9.22
C TYR A 43 -18.17 13.86 9.33
N HIS A 44 -17.65 13.96 10.56
CA HIS A 44 -16.21 14.05 10.78
C HIS A 44 -15.48 12.79 10.28
N TYR A 45 -15.93 11.60 10.65
CA TYR A 45 -15.33 10.35 10.17
C TYR A 45 -15.32 10.24 8.64
N MET A 46 -16.44 10.52 7.97
CA MET A 46 -16.53 10.44 6.51
C MET A 46 -15.65 11.49 5.80
N TYR A 47 -15.55 12.71 6.35
CA TYR A 47 -14.58 13.70 5.85
C TYR A 47 -13.15 13.17 6.00
N ALA A 48 -12.82 12.58 7.16
CA ALA A 48 -11.50 12.04 7.44
C ALA A 48 -11.14 10.90 6.49
N LEU A 49 -12.11 10.03 6.17
CA LEU A 49 -11.96 8.93 5.23
C LEU A 49 -11.70 9.43 3.80
N ALA A 50 -12.45 10.43 3.35
CA ALA A 50 -12.18 11.08 2.07
C ALA A 50 -10.79 11.74 2.04
N SER A 51 -10.34 12.29 3.17
CA SER A 51 -9.02 12.90 3.31
C SER A 51 -7.89 11.88 3.22
N LYS A 52 -8.03 10.73 3.90
CA LYS A 52 -7.08 9.60 3.84
C LYS A 52 -6.79 9.17 2.41
N TYR A 53 -7.84 8.88 1.63
CA TYR A 53 -7.68 8.41 0.25
C TYR A 53 -7.24 9.51 -0.74
N ARG A 54 -7.26 10.78 -0.32
CA ARG A 54 -6.64 11.91 -1.05
C ARG A 54 -5.18 12.15 -0.65
N GLY A 55 -4.66 11.44 0.35
CA GLY A 55 -3.36 11.75 0.96
C GLY A 55 -3.36 13.04 1.80
N ASP A 56 -4.54 13.60 2.13
CA ASP A 56 -4.66 14.71 3.07
C ASP A 56 -4.62 14.17 4.51
N TRP A 57 -3.40 13.86 4.97
CA TRP A 57 -3.16 13.26 6.28
C TRP A 57 -3.53 14.21 7.43
N THR A 58 -3.37 15.52 7.25
CA THR A 58 -3.76 16.53 8.25
C THR A 58 -5.27 16.56 8.43
N GLY A 59 -6.03 16.58 7.34
CA GLY A 59 -7.49 16.49 7.36
C GLY A 59 -7.97 15.16 7.96
N ALA A 60 -7.34 14.05 7.57
CA ALA A 60 -7.63 12.72 8.09
C ALA A 60 -7.40 12.62 9.60
N LEU A 61 -6.27 13.11 10.11
CA LEU A 61 -5.96 13.08 11.55
C LEU A 61 -6.93 13.96 12.33
N THR A 62 -7.13 15.21 11.90
CA THR A 62 -7.95 16.20 12.60
C THR A 62 -9.39 15.72 12.76
N HIS A 63 -9.99 15.23 11.66
CA HIS A 63 -11.38 14.83 11.69
C HIS A 63 -11.62 13.46 12.33
N ASN A 64 -10.67 12.51 12.25
CA ASN A 64 -10.79 11.27 13.03
C ASN A 64 -10.68 11.55 14.54
N LEU A 65 -9.74 12.40 14.98
CA LEU A 65 -9.64 12.80 16.40
C LEU A 65 -10.93 13.48 16.89
N ARG A 66 -11.56 14.30 16.03
CA ARG A 66 -12.85 14.91 16.34
C ARG A 66 -13.98 13.87 16.42
N ALA A 67 -14.01 12.89 15.52
CA ALA A 67 -14.96 11.80 15.58
C ALA A 67 -14.81 10.96 16.86
N ILE A 68 -13.56 10.69 17.29
CA ILE A 68 -13.23 10.02 18.55
C ILE A 68 -13.74 10.83 19.75
N ALA A 69 -13.48 12.13 19.79
CA ALA A 69 -13.88 12.98 20.91
C ALA A 69 -15.42 13.15 21.04
N LEU A 70 -16.15 12.95 19.95
CA LEU A 70 -17.62 13.03 19.91
C LEU A 70 -18.30 11.67 20.13
N ALA A 71 -17.53 10.60 20.25
CA ALA A 71 -18.05 9.26 20.41
C ALA A 71 -18.54 9.03 21.85
N ALA A 72 -19.78 8.57 22.01
CA ALA A 72 -20.29 8.13 23.31
C ALA A 72 -19.65 6.80 23.76
N GLU A 73 -19.29 5.96 22.80
CA GLU A 73 -18.69 4.64 22.98
C GLU A 73 -17.47 4.50 22.06
N HIS A 74 -16.54 3.62 22.46
CA HIS A 74 -15.36 3.32 21.65
C HIS A 74 -15.76 2.76 20.28
N ASP A 75 -15.05 3.21 19.24
CA ASP A 75 -15.23 2.79 17.85
C ASP A 75 -13.85 2.74 17.22
N ASP A 76 -13.42 1.54 16.84
CA ASP A 76 -12.06 1.29 16.38
C ASP A 76 -11.72 2.07 15.11
N ALA A 77 -12.68 2.25 14.20
CA ALA A 77 -12.40 2.73 12.85
C ALA A 77 -11.77 4.15 12.82
N PRO A 78 -12.27 5.15 13.58
CA PRO A 78 -11.58 6.43 13.74
C PRO A 78 -10.18 6.33 14.36
N TYR A 79 -9.94 5.43 15.32
CA TYR A 79 -8.62 5.26 15.94
C TYR A 79 -7.61 4.70 14.94
N TRP A 80 -7.96 3.67 14.19
CA TRP A 80 -7.11 3.09 13.15
C TRP A 80 -6.75 4.12 12.08
N ASN A 81 -7.74 4.86 11.56
CA ASN A 81 -7.49 5.87 10.52
C ASN A 81 -6.71 7.08 11.06
N ALA A 82 -6.92 7.49 12.32
CA ALA A 82 -6.08 8.49 12.97
C ALA A 82 -4.63 7.98 13.15
N GLY A 83 -4.44 6.70 13.49
CA GLY A 83 -3.13 6.08 13.63
C GLY A 83 -2.35 6.07 12.31
N ILE A 84 -3.02 5.72 11.20
CA ILE A 84 -2.48 5.83 9.84
C ILE A 84 -2.02 7.26 9.56
N ALA A 85 -2.91 8.23 9.75
CA ALA A 85 -2.64 9.63 9.46
C ALA A 85 -1.51 10.21 10.33
N ALA A 86 -1.47 9.89 11.63
CA ALA A 86 -0.39 10.30 12.51
C ALA A 86 0.96 9.67 12.10
N THR A 87 0.96 8.43 11.63
CA THR A 87 2.15 7.75 11.11
C THR A 87 2.64 8.39 9.82
N ALA A 88 1.74 8.73 8.90
CA ALA A 88 2.06 9.43 7.65
C ALA A 88 2.61 10.85 7.89
N LEU A 89 2.15 11.53 8.95
CA LEU A 89 2.64 12.84 9.39
C LEU A 89 3.90 12.78 10.27
N GLU A 90 4.44 11.58 10.52
CA GLU A 90 5.56 11.35 11.43
C GLU A 90 5.36 11.87 12.86
N ASP A 91 4.11 11.98 13.31
CA ASP A 91 3.77 12.35 14.68
C ASP A 91 3.82 11.10 15.58
N TRP A 92 5.04 10.65 15.86
CA TRP A 92 5.30 9.36 16.51
C TRP A 92 4.69 9.24 17.91
N ALA A 93 4.59 10.35 18.64
CA ALA A 93 3.95 10.39 19.95
C ALA A 93 2.44 10.15 19.84
N LYS A 94 1.75 10.82 18.90
CA LYS A 94 0.32 10.57 18.66
C LYS A 94 0.09 9.19 18.05
N ALA A 95 0.91 8.76 17.09
CA ALA A 95 0.83 7.45 16.48
C ALA A 95 0.90 6.34 17.54
N ARG A 96 1.90 6.38 18.45
CA ARG A 96 1.98 5.41 19.56
C ARG A 96 0.72 5.38 20.42
N ARG A 97 0.20 6.55 20.82
CA ARG A 97 -1.03 6.61 21.64
C ARG A 97 -2.22 6.00 20.92
N LEU A 98 -2.39 6.29 19.63
CA LEU A 98 -3.48 5.78 18.81
C LEU A 98 -3.36 4.28 18.58
N TRP A 99 -2.15 3.78 18.29
CA TRP A 99 -1.91 2.35 18.13
C TRP A 99 -2.14 1.56 19.43
N ARG A 100 -1.74 2.10 20.58
CA ARG A 100 -2.06 1.49 21.89
C ARG A 100 -3.56 1.47 22.15
N ALA A 101 -4.28 2.51 21.75
CA ALA A 101 -5.75 2.54 21.86
C ALA A 101 -6.42 1.49 20.96
N CYS A 102 -5.81 1.15 19.82
CA CYS A 102 -6.21 0.01 18.97
C CYS A 102 -5.73 -1.37 19.50
N GLY A 103 -5.13 -1.44 20.70
CA GLY A 103 -4.58 -2.68 21.25
C GLY A 103 -3.29 -3.17 20.57
N ILE A 104 -2.65 -2.35 19.73
CA ILE A 104 -1.42 -2.70 19.03
C ILE A 104 -0.21 -2.39 19.90
N ALA A 105 0.59 -3.42 20.17
CA ALA A 105 1.86 -3.27 20.87
C ALA A 105 2.85 -2.45 20.01
N VAL A 106 3.39 -1.39 20.59
CA VAL A 106 4.36 -0.49 19.94
C VAL A 106 5.49 -0.14 20.91
N PRO A 107 6.75 -0.19 20.47
CA PRO A 107 7.91 0.11 21.31
C PRO A 107 7.89 1.56 21.79
N GLU A 108 8.41 1.79 22.99
CA GLU A 108 8.62 3.13 23.54
C GLU A 108 9.63 3.95 22.71
N GLY A 109 9.59 5.28 22.87
CA GLY A 109 10.54 6.20 22.26
C GLY A 109 9.92 7.48 21.71
N THR A 110 10.74 8.30 21.06
CA THR A 110 10.34 9.59 20.47
C THR A 110 10.42 9.60 18.95
N GLY A 111 11.25 8.74 18.35
CA GLY A 111 11.43 8.64 16.90
C GLY A 111 10.45 7.67 16.22
N PRO A 112 10.69 7.34 14.94
CA PRO A 112 9.87 6.40 14.18
C PRO A 112 9.58 5.11 14.93
N ILE A 113 8.35 4.62 14.82
CA ILE A 113 8.02 3.26 15.30
C ILE A 113 8.79 2.27 14.41
N SER A 114 9.48 1.32 15.02
CA SER A 114 10.25 0.31 14.28
C SER A 114 10.21 -1.00 15.03
N GLY A 115 9.73 -2.04 14.37
CA GLY A 115 9.60 -3.38 14.90
C GLY A 115 9.35 -4.39 13.79
N ASN A 116 9.19 -5.65 14.15
CA ASN A 116 8.80 -6.69 13.22
C ASN A 116 7.29 -6.91 13.31
N TYR A 117 6.56 -6.51 12.27
CA TYR A 117 5.10 -6.68 12.15
C TYR A 117 4.72 -7.69 11.07
N GLY A 118 5.67 -8.57 10.72
CA GLY A 118 5.47 -9.68 9.78
C GLY A 118 5.70 -9.30 8.32
N ILE A 119 5.55 -10.31 7.46
CA ILE A 119 5.57 -10.18 6.01
C ILE A 119 4.13 -9.98 5.52
N ALA A 120 3.98 -9.14 4.50
CA ALA A 120 2.71 -8.90 3.82
C ALA A 120 2.94 -8.80 2.32
N ALA A 121 1.87 -8.92 1.55
CA ALA A 121 1.82 -8.45 0.18
C ALA A 121 1.22 -7.05 0.14
N ILE A 122 1.79 -6.19 -0.69
CA ILE A 122 1.29 -4.83 -0.90
C ILE A 122 0.86 -4.69 -2.35
N ARG A 123 -0.42 -4.38 -2.54
CA ARG A 123 -0.96 -3.98 -3.83
C ARG A 123 -0.61 -2.52 -4.07
N LEU A 124 0.41 -2.31 -4.90
CA LEU A 124 0.81 -0.99 -5.39
C LEU A 124 -0.24 -0.50 -6.38
N HIS A 125 -0.49 0.82 -6.37
CA HIS A 125 -1.49 1.46 -7.22
C HIS A 125 -2.80 0.67 -7.33
N PRO A 126 -3.49 0.38 -6.22
CA PRO A 126 -4.55 -0.64 -6.17
C PRO A 126 -5.74 -0.39 -7.09
N TRP A 127 -5.84 0.82 -7.66
CA TRP A 127 -6.87 1.21 -8.63
C TRP A 127 -6.32 1.50 -10.02
N ALA A 128 -5.01 1.62 -10.22
CA ALA A 128 -4.45 1.92 -11.54
C ALA A 128 -4.29 0.67 -12.40
N ALA A 129 -4.23 0.87 -13.72
CA ALA A 129 -3.88 -0.19 -14.67
C ALA A 129 -2.47 -0.78 -14.45
N THR A 130 -1.60 -0.03 -13.77
CA THR A 130 -0.25 -0.45 -13.37
C THR A 130 -0.23 -1.18 -12.02
N SER A 131 -1.39 -1.57 -11.48
CA SER A 131 -1.44 -2.28 -10.21
C SER A 131 -0.63 -3.57 -10.26
N GLU A 132 0.21 -3.75 -9.25
CA GLU A 132 0.99 -4.96 -9.06
C GLU A 132 1.06 -5.28 -7.55
N THR A 133 1.35 -6.54 -7.21
CA THR A 133 1.43 -6.98 -5.83
C THR A 133 2.85 -7.41 -5.49
N VAL A 134 3.49 -6.68 -4.58
CA VAL A 134 4.89 -6.85 -4.22
C VAL A 134 4.99 -7.32 -2.77
N LEU A 135 5.91 -8.26 -2.49
CA LEU A 135 6.17 -8.70 -1.12
C LEU A 135 6.80 -7.56 -0.31
N ALA A 136 6.44 -7.42 0.95
CA ALA A 136 6.98 -6.38 1.82
C ALA A 136 7.14 -6.86 3.26
N ARG A 137 8.08 -6.24 3.97
CA ARG A 137 8.24 -6.40 5.42
C ARG A 137 7.58 -5.24 6.13
N ARG A 138 6.61 -5.50 6.99
CA ARG A 138 5.99 -4.46 7.83
C ARG A 138 6.98 -4.08 8.93
N ILE A 139 7.40 -2.82 8.91
CA ILE A 139 8.37 -2.25 9.85
C ILE A 139 7.69 -1.51 11.00
N ASP A 140 6.39 -1.24 10.88
CA ASP A 140 5.51 -0.81 11.95
C ASP A 140 4.04 -1.21 11.61
N PRO A 141 3.01 -0.75 12.35
CA PRO A 141 1.63 -1.13 12.06
C PRO A 141 1.15 -0.84 10.63
N VAL A 142 1.67 0.18 9.94
CA VAL A 142 1.12 0.62 8.64
C VAL A 142 2.18 1.03 7.61
N ARG A 143 3.47 0.97 7.97
CA ARG A 143 4.59 1.12 7.04
C ARG A 143 5.20 -0.23 6.72
N ALA A 144 5.49 -0.42 5.43
CA ALA A 144 6.20 -1.59 4.95
C ALA A 144 7.36 -1.20 4.04
N ARG A 145 8.41 -2.02 4.07
CA ARG A 145 9.53 -1.95 3.14
C ARG A 145 9.32 -2.99 2.04
N LEU A 146 9.31 -2.56 0.78
CA LEU A 146 9.21 -3.50 -0.35
C LEU A 146 10.43 -4.43 -0.40
N LEU A 147 10.17 -5.71 -0.64
CA LEU A 147 11.17 -6.78 -0.73
C LEU A 147 11.32 -7.36 -2.15
N GLY A 148 10.35 -7.14 -3.04
CA GLY A 148 10.49 -7.46 -4.47
C GLY A 148 10.89 -6.24 -5.29
N VAL A 149 11.26 -6.46 -6.55
CA VAL A 149 11.58 -5.41 -7.52
C VAL A 149 10.31 -5.05 -8.30
N PRO A 150 9.67 -3.90 -8.03
CA PRO A 150 8.45 -3.52 -8.73
C PRO A 150 8.73 -3.30 -10.22
N HIS A 151 7.72 -3.55 -11.06
CA HIS A 151 7.79 -3.20 -12.47
C HIS A 151 8.05 -1.69 -12.64
N PRO A 152 8.88 -1.27 -13.62
CA PRO A 152 9.17 0.15 -13.82
C PRO A 152 7.92 1.05 -13.94
N ALA A 153 6.84 0.51 -14.50
CA ALA A 153 5.56 1.20 -14.69
C ALA A 153 4.84 1.57 -13.38
N SER A 154 5.16 0.97 -12.24
CA SER A 154 4.60 1.41 -10.96
C SER A 154 5.28 2.66 -10.41
N GLY A 155 6.47 3.00 -10.92
CA GLY A 155 7.28 4.09 -10.37
C GLY A 155 7.81 3.82 -8.95
N HIS A 156 7.62 2.61 -8.43
CA HIS A 156 8.18 2.15 -7.15
C HIS A 156 9.53 1.48 -7.33
N ARG A 157 10.25 1.38 -6.22
CA ARG A 157 11.59 0.79 -6.17
C ARG A 157 11.67 -0.28 -5.08
N PHE A 158 12.51 -1.29 -5.31
CA PHE A 158 12.88 -2.24 -4.27
C PHE A 158 13.36 -1.48 -3.01
N GLY A 159 12.83 -1.80 -1.84
CA GLY A 159 13.19 -1.16 -0.59
C GLY A 159 12.49 0.17 -0.29
N ASP A 160 11.57 0.64 -1.15
CA ASP A 160 10.70 1.79 -0.84
C ASP A 160 10.00 1.59 0.51
N ILE A 161 9.83 2.66 1.26
CA ILE A 161 8.92 2.68 2.40
C ILE A 161 7.56 3.16 1.92
N ILE A 162 6.59 2.26 1.96
CA ILE A 162 5.20 2.56 1.63
C ILE A 162 4.38 2.65 2.91
N LEU A 163 3.31 3.45 2.83
CA LEU A 163 2.19 3.44 3.75
C LEU A 163 1.11 2.54 3.16
N HIS A 164 0.55 1.62 3.94
CA HIS A 164 -0.53 0.75 3.52
C HIS A 164 -1.75 0.89 4.43
N ASP A 165 -2.91 0.43 3.95
CA ASP A 165 -4.13 0.38 4.73
C ASP A 165 -4.05 -0.68 5.84
N SER A 166 -4.90 -0.56 6.85
CA SER A 166 -4.97 -1.49 7.99
C SER A 166 -5.87 -2.69 7.74
N VAL A 167 -6.79 -2.60 6.78
CA VAL A 167 -7.71 -3.68 6.42
C VAL A 167 -7.11 -4.47 5.26
N PRO A 168 -6.85 -5.78 5.43
CA PRO A 168 -6.42 -6.63 4.32
C PRO A 168 -7.50 -6.71 3.23
N THR A 169 -7.10 -6.66 1.97
CA THR A 169 -7.98 -6.91 0.81
C THR A 169 -8.05 -8.39 0.44
N GLY A 170 -7.20 -9.21 1.06
CA GLY A 170 -7.13 -10.65 0.84
C GLY A 170 -5.95 -11.26 1.57
N TYR A 171 -5.70 -12.54 1.28
CA TYR A 171 -4.58 -13.30 1.81
C TYR A 171 -3.98 -14.15 0.69
N ARG A 172 -2.67 -14.45 0.78
CA ARG A 172 -1.96 -15.28 -0.19
C ARG A 172 -0.98 -16.22 0.49
N GLN A 173 -0.67 -17.34 -0.18
CA GLN A 173 0.35 -18.27 0.26
C GLN A 173 1.75 -17.75 -0.11
N HIS A 174 2.67 -17.78 0.85
CA HIS A 174 4.08 -17.48 0.66
C HIS A 174 4.92 -18.32 1.63
N ASN A 175 5.83 -19.15 1.10
CA ASN A 175 6.69 -20.05 1.88
C ASN A 175 5.93 -20.91 2.90
N GLY A 176 4.78 -21.46 2.50
CA GLY A 176 3.94 -22.30 3.36
C GLY A 176 3.16 -21.55 4.45
N MET A 177 3.16 -20.22 4.42
CA MET A 177 2.39 -19.36 5.32
C MET A 177 1.37 -18.53 4.56
N GLU A 178 0.21 -18.33 5.16
CA GLU A 178 -0.77 -17.36 4.68
C GLU A 178 -0.39 -15.95 5.16
N ILE A 179 -0.17 -15.02 4.22
CA ILE A 179 0.19 -13.63 4.50
C ILE A 179 -0.92 -12.68 4.06
N PRO A 180 -1.17 -11.59 4.80
CA PRO A 180 -2.17 -10.59 4.42
C PRO A 180 -1.73 -9.78 3.21
N GLU A 181 -2.69 -9.39 2.38
CA GLU A 181 -2.51 -8.43 1.30
C GLU A 181 -3.16 -7.09 1.67
N TYR A 182 -2.40 -6.00 1.58
CA TYR A 182 -2.89 -4.64 1.85
C TYR A 182 -2.79 -3.75 0.62
N SER A 183 -3.71 -2.80 0.51
CA SER A 183 -3.61 -1.72 -0.47
C SER A 183 -2.60 -0.67 -0.04
N GLU A 184 -1.78 -0.22 -0.99
CA GLU A 184 -0.98 0.99 -0.82
C GLU A 184 -1.87 2.22 -0.58
N LEU A 185 -1.41 3.11 0.29
CA LEU A 185 -1.95 4.45 0.48
C LEU A 185 -1.01 5.55 -0.02
N ALA A 186 0.30 5.39 0.12
CA ALA A 186 1.31 6.31 -0.40
C ALA A 186 2.72 5.73 -0.36
N ARG A 187 3.60 6.20 -1.25
CA ARG A 187 5.05 6.10 -1.05
C ARG A 187 5.55 7.18 -0.10
N LEU A 188 6.07 6.79 1.07
CA LEU A 188 6.62 7.72 2.06
C LEU A 188 8.08 8.06 1.80
N LYS A 189 8.90 7.06 1.48
CA LYS A 189 10.33 7.26 1.24
C LYS A 189 10.80 6.43 0.04
N PRO A 190 11.31 7.07 -1.02
CA PRO A 190 11.93 6.33 -2.12
C PRO A 190 13.24 5.68 -1.68
N SER A 191 13.49 4.50 -2.21
CA SER A 191 14.73 3.75 -2.09
C SER A 191 15.82 4.30 -3.02
N PRO A 192 17.11 4.18 -2.68
CA PRO A 192 18.22 4.57 -3.55
C PRO A 192 18.48 3.59 -4.72
N TYR A 193 17.69 2.52 -4.86
CA TYR A 193 17.87 1.49 -5.89
C TYR A 193 16.85 1.65 -7.01
N PRO A 194 17.12 2.43 -8.09
CA PRO A 194 16.29 2.42 -9.28
C PRO A 194 16.16 1.00 -9.87
N THR A 195 15.04 0.77 -10.56
CA THR A 195 14.76 -0.48 -11.26
C THR A 195 15.35 -0.41 -12.67
N TYR A 196 16.13 -1.43 -13.03
CA TYR A 196 16.60 -1.72 -14.37
C TYR A 196 15.89 -2.96 -14.90
N THR A 197 15.64 -3.01 -16.20
CA THR A 197 15.14 -4.22 -16.85
C THR A 197 16.16 -4.71 -17.86
N ALA A 198 16.48 -6.00 -17.81
CA ALA A 198 17.40 -6.61 -18.75
C ALA A 198 16.73 -7.80 -19.44
N ARG A 199 16.98 -7.96 -20.74
CA ARG A 199 16.52 -9.12 -21.51
C ARG A 199 17.70 -10.02 -21.79
N VAL A 200 17.61 -11.27 -21.34
CA VAL A 200 18.67 -12.28 -21.47
C VAL A 200 18.15 -13.53 -22.14
N ARG A 201 19.04 -14.36 -22.66
CA ARG A 201 18.76 -15.74 -23.08
C ARG A 201 19.74 -16.70 -22.43
N CYS A 202 19.25 -17.87 -22.07
CA CYS A 202 20.04 -19.03 -21.69
C CYS A 202 19.33 -20.31 -22.17
N SER A 203 20.06 -21.42 -22.24
CA SER A 203 19.49 -22.72 -22.67
C SER A 203 18.71 -23.40 -21.56
N ASP A 204 19.11 -23.16 -20.30
CA ASP A 204 18.46 -23.65 -19.09
C ASP A 204 18.26 -22.48 -18.11
N ALA A 205 17.03 -22.32 -17.61
CA ALA A 205 16.70 -21.28 -16.64
C ALA A 205 17.44 -21.46 -15.30
N ALA A 206 17.90 -22.67 -14.98
CA ALA A 206 18.75 -22.91 -13.81
C ALA A 206 20.08 -22.15 -13.87
N GLU A 207 20.54 -21.74 -15.06
CA GLU A 207 21.73 -20.91 -15.23
C GLU A 207 21.57 -19.48 -14.67
N LEU A 208 20.34 -19.04 -14.38
CA LEU A 208 20.07 -17.78 -13.70
C LEU A 208 20.17 -17.89 -12.18
N GLN A 209 20.19 -19.11 -11.62
CA GLN A 209 20.07 -19.30 -10.18
C GLN A 209 21.16 -18.57 -9.39
N SER A 210 22.41 -18.57 -9.89
CA SER A 210 23.49 -17.81 -9.25
C SER A 210 23.25 -16.30 -9.28
N LEU A 211 22.69 -15.75 -10.36
CA LEU A 211 22.32 -14.32 -10.40
C LEU A 211 21.20 -13.99 -9.40
N LEU A 212 20.24 -14.90 -9.22
CA LEU A 212 19.11 -14.69 -8.33
C LEU A 212 19.49 -14.84 -6.85
N ASP A 213 20.33 -15.83 -6.52
CA ASP A 213 20.77 -16.09 -5.15
C ASP A 213 21.85 -15.09 -4.69
N ASP A 214 22.81 -14.75 -5.56
CA ASP A 214 23.91 -13.83 -5.25
C ASP A 214 23.62 -12.38 -5.67
N GLY A 215 22.40 -12.09 -6.13
CA GLY A 215 21.99 -10.79 -6.66
C GLY A 215 22.13 -9.62 -5.68
N ALA A 216 22.34 -9.88 -4.39
CA ALA A 216 22.68 -8.88 -3.39
C ALA A 216 24.21 -8.77 -3.21
N SER A 217 24.91 -8.15 -4.17
CA SER A 217 26.34 -7.85 -4.02
C SER A 217 26.71 -6.45 -4.53
N GLY A 218 27.58 -5.77 -3.79
CA GLY A 218 28.07 -4.44 -4.13
C GLY A 218 26.96 -3.40 -4.30
N ASP A 219 26.70 -3.03 -5.56
CA ASP A 219 25.70 -2.03 -5.96
C ASP A 219 24.37 -2.65 -6.44
N ILE A 220 24.26 -3.97 -6.51
CA ILE A 220 23.00 -4.68 -6.81
C ILE A 220 22.34 -5.08 -5.49
N ALA A 221 21.06 -4.78 -5.35
CA ALA A 221 20.27 -5.06 -4.15
C ALA A 221 19.37 -6.28 -4.30
N CYS A 222 18.81 -6.49 -5.49
CA CYS A 222 17.89 -7.60 -5.78
C CYS A 222 17.78 -7.81 -7.28
N ILE A 223 17.60 -9.07 -7.70
CA ILE A 223 17.30 -9.47 -9.06
C ILE A 223 16.12 -10.44 -9.01
N GLU A 224 15.10 -10.17 -9.80
CA GLU A 224 13.96 -11.08 -10.00
C GLU A 224 13.83 -11.42 -11.48
N ALA A 225 13.56 -12.69 -11.78
CA ALA A 225 13.31 -13.15 -13.14
C ALA A 225 11.80 -13.28 -13.37
N ARG A 226 11.32 -12.71 -14.48
CA ARG A 226 9.97 -12.96 -14.99
C ARG A 226 9.89 -14.34 -15.65
N PRO A 227 8.68 -14.91 -15.81
CA PRO A 227 8.50 -16.06 -16.68
C PRO A 227 9.07 -15.82 -18.08
N ALA A 228 9.60 -16.88 -18.70
CA ALA A 228 10.16 -16.80 -20.04
C ALA A 228 9.11 -16.32 -21.05
N ASN A 229 9.55 -15.44 -21.96
CA ASN A 229 8.76 -14.97 -23.10
C ASN A 229 8.59 -16.10 -24.13
N SER A 230 7.63 -15.94 -25.04
CA SER A 230 7.35 -16.92 -26.10
C SER A 230 8.53 -17.18 -27.05
N ASP A 231 9.47 -16.26 -27.15
CA ASP A 231 10.69 -16.39 -27.96
C ASP A 231 11.87 -17.00 -27.18
N GLY A 232 11.65 -17.45 -25.95
CA GLY A 232 12.64 -18.05 -25.06
C GLY A 232 13.51 -17.06 -24.30
N SER A 233 13.34 -15.75 -24.49
CA SER A 233 14.05 -14.74 -23.70
C SER A 233 13.46 -14.61 -22.30
N ILE A 234 14.27 -14.19 -21.34
CA ILE A 234 13.86 -13.96 -19.95
C ILE A 234 14.11 -12.49 -19.61
N THR A 235 13.14 -11.85 -18.99
CA THR A 235 13.28 -10.48 -18.49
C THR A 235 13.68 -10.53 -17.02
N LEU A 236 14.77 -9.85 -16.68
CA LEU A 236 15.23 -9.62 -15.31
C LEU A 236 14.83 -8.22 -14.86
N ASP A 237 14.18 -8.12 -13.70
CA ASP A 237 13.95 -6.87 -12.98
C ASP A 237 15.05 -6.73 -11.91
N ILE A 238 15.84 -5.66 -11.98
CA ILE A 238 17.08 -5.53 -11.21
C ILE A 238 17.05 -4.21 -10.44
N ALA A 239 17.12 -4.29 -9.11
CA ALA A 239 17.30 -3.14 -8.25
C ALA A 239 18.79 -2.90 -8.03
N ALA A 240 19.30 -1.76 -8.49
CA ALA A 240 20.73 -1.46 -8.39
C ALA A 240 20.98 0.05 -8.21
N LYS A 241 22.13 0.43 -7.63
CA LYS A 241 22.50 1.85 -7.50
C LYS A 241 22.89 2.48 -8.84
N THR A 242 23.47 1.69 -9.75
CA THR A 242 24.00 2.20 -11.03
C THR A 242 23.75 1.23 -12.17
N ARG A 243 23.57 1.77 -13.38
CA ARG A 243 23.49 0.99 -14.63
C ARG A 243 24.80 0.25 -14.92
N LEU A 244 25.94 0.81 -14.51
CA LEU A 244 27.25 0.21 -14.73
C LEU A 244 27.38 -1.12 -13.98
N ALA A 245 26.94 -1.17 -12.72
CA ALA A 245 26.95 -2.41 -11.95
C ALA A 245 26.10 -3.51 -12.62
N VAL A 246 24.92 -3.14 -13.13
CA VAL A 246 24.03 -4.06 -13.86
C VAL A 246 24.71 -4.56 -15.14
N ALA A 247 25.30 -3.66 -15.92
CA ALA A 247 25.98 -4.02 -17.16
C ALA A 247 27.18 -4.94 -16.91
N GLN A 248 28.00 -4.65 -15.90
CA GLN A 248 29.16 -5.48 -15.55
C GLN A 248 28.72 -6.91 -15.18
N LEU A 249 27.76 -7.03 -14.26
CA LEU A 249 27.26 -8.33 -13.81
C LEU A 249 26.71 -9.17 -14.97
N LEU A 250 25.87 -8.57 -15.82
CA LEU A 250 25.22 -9.31 -16.91
C LEU A 250 26.17 -9.62 -18.07
N CYS A 251 27.15 -8.75 -18.34
CA CYS A 251 28.22 -9.05 -19.30
C CYS A 251 29.10 -10.21 -18.81
N ASP A 252 29.51 -10.20 -17.54
CA ASP A 252 30.32 -11.28 -16.96
C ASP A 252 29.54 -12.61 -16.98
N TRP A 253 28.25 -12.58 -16.65
CA TRP A 253 27.37 -13.75 -16.74
C TRP A 253 27.25 -14.28 -18.18
N ALA A 254 27.07 -13.39 -19.17
CA ALA A 254 26.95 -13.76 -20.57
C ALA A 254 28.27 -14.32 -21.14
N LEU A 255 29.42 -13.78 -20.73
CA LEU A 255 30.74 -14.26 -21.18
C LEU A 255 31.15 -15.60 -20.55
N ALA A 256 30.50 -16.02 -19.46
CA ALA A 256 30.85 -17.26 -18.77
C ALA A 256 30.40 -18.54 -19.50
N ALA A 257 29.50 -18.46 -20.49
CA ALA A 257 29.09 -19.60 -21.32
C ALA A 257 28.50 -19.15 -22.66
N ASP A 258 28.83 -19.87 -23.74
CA ASP A 258 28.32 -19.59 -25.10
C ASP A 258 26.79 -19.71 -25.23
N SER A 259 26.14 -20.42 -24.30
CA SER A 259 24.69 -20.58 -24.22
C SER A 259 23.96 -19.34 -23.73
N ARG A 260 24.68 -18.32 -23.26
CA ARG A 260 24.13 -17.14 -22.59
C ARG A 260 24.29 -15.90 -23.45
N SER A 261 23.28 -15.05 -23.43
CA SER A 261 23.39 -13.74 -24.06
C SER A 261 22.59 -12.67 -23.33
N LEU A 262 23.14 -11.45 -23.38
CA LEU A 262 22.48 -10.23 -22.97
C LEU A 262 22.03 -9.48 -24.22
N GLU A 263 20.72 -9.25 -24.38
CA GLU A 263 20.18 -8.53 -25.53
C GLU A 263 20.15 -7.01 -25.29
N HIS A 264 19.64 -6.58 -24.14
CA HIS A 264 19.50 -5.15 -23.82
C HIS A 264 19.32 -4.90 -22.31
N ILE A 265 19.68 -3.68 -21.85
CA ILE A 265 19.41 -3.15 -20.51
C ILE A 265 18.71 -1.79 -20.62
N SER A 266 17.49 -1.69 -20.10
CA SER A 266 16.70 -0.45 -19.97
C SER A 266 16.68 0.06 -18.52
N SER A 267 16.44 1.36 -18.35
CA SER A 267 16.37 2.05 -17.06
C SER A 267 15.28 3.11 -17.04
N GLU A 268 14.14 2.85 -17.70
CA GLU A 268 13.05 3.81 -17.79
C GLU A 268 12.44 4.02 -16.40
N GLU A 269 12.77 5.15 -15.76
CA GLU A 269 12.12 5.57 -14.53
C GLU A 269 10.85 6.33 -14.86
N LEU A 270 9.72 5.73 -14.53
CA LEU A 270 8.42 6.35 -14.72
C LEU A 270 7.96 7.00 -13.39
N PRO A 271 7.32 8.18 -13.45
CA PRO A 271 6.73 8.76 -12.26
C PRO A 271 5.65 7.83 -11.71
N VAL A 272 5.47 7.85 -10.40
CA VAL A 272 4.34 7.20 -9.73
C VAL A 272 3.05 7.74 -10.37
N PRO A 273 2.22 6.89 -11.00
CA PRO A 273 1.03 7.36 -11.70
C PRO A 273 0.07 8.06 -10.71
N PRO A 274 -0.62 9.12 -11.14
CA PRO A 274 -1.66 9.71 -10.32
C PRO A 274 -2.77 8.67 -10.11
N PRO A 275 -3.44 8.66 -8.94
CA PRO A 275 -4.65 7.86 -8.75
C PRO A 275 -5.63 8.16 -9.88
N ASP A 276 -6.26 7.13 -10.43
CA ASP A 276 -7.16 7.18 -11.59
C ASP A 276 -8.50 7.92 -11.33
N GLY A 277 -8.61 8.65 -10.23
CA GLY A 277 -9.76 9.47 -9.87
C GLY A 277 -11.00 8.67 -9.45
N HIS A 278 -10.93 7.34 -9.43
CA HIS A 278 -12.04 6.44 -9.10
C HIS A 278 -11.68 5.37 -8.04
N PRO A 279 -11.13 5.75 -6.87
CA PRO A 279 -10.84 4.78 -5.81
C PRO A 279 -12.16 4.20 -5.25
N HIS A 280 -12.51 2.98 -5.66
CA HIS A 280 -13.62 2.23 -5.10
C HIS A 280 -13.18 1.51 -3.82
N TRP A 281 -13.09 2.26 -2.72
CA TRP A 281 -12.48 1.80 -1.47
C TRP A 281 -13.34 0.82 -0.63
N TRP A 282 -14.61 0.56 -0.99
CA TRP A 282 -15.46 -0.51 -0.39
C TRP A 282 -15.69 -1.70 -1.34
N LEU A 283 -15.20 -1.64 -2.59
CA LEU A 283 -15.16 -2.81 -3.45
C LEU A 283 -13.88 -3.55 -3.11
N ALA A 284 -13.97 -4.58 -2.27
CA ALA A 284 -13.03 -5.68 -2.40
C ALA A 284 -12.98 -6.06 -3.90
N PRO A 285 -11.80 -6.32 -4.49
CA PRO A 285 -11.70 -6.68 -5.90
C PRO A 285 -12.74 -7.76 -6.18
N LYS A 286 -13.49 -7.63 -7.29
CA LYS A 286 -14.77 -8.29 -7.63
C LYS A 286 -14.84 -9.84 -7.50
N ASN A 287 -13.84 -10.50 -6.93
CA ASN A 287 -13.77 -11.92 -6.62
C ASN A 287 -13.82 -12.27 -5.13
N THR A 288 -14.39 -11.42 -4.26
CA THR A 288 -14.74 -11.85 -2.91
C THR A 288 -16.24 -11.67 -2.71
N ALA A 289 -16.92 -12.78 -2.38
CA ALA A 289 -18.32 -12.77 -2.03
C ALA A 289 -18.56 -11.74 -0.91
N PRO A 290 -19.68 -11.00 -0.92
CA PRO A 290 -19.97 -10.03 0.12
C PRO A 290 -19.96 -10.73 1.49
N LEU A 291 -19.22 -10.16 2.45
CA LEU A 291 -19.35 -10.53 3.84
C LEU A 291 -20.84 -10.44 4.22
N PRO A 292 -21.40 -11.45 4.91
CA PRO A 292 -22.79 -11.40 5.32
C PRO A 292 -23.02 -10.15 6.17
N ALA A 293 -24.11 -9.44 5.87
CA ALA A 293 -24.56 -8.31 6.65
C ALA A 293 -24.57 -8.69 8.13
N ALA A 294 -23.99 -7.85 8.97
CA ALA A 294 -24.04 -8.02 10.42
C ALA A 294 -25.50 -7.91 10.87
N ASP A 295 -26.19 -9.04 10.89
CA ASP A 295 -27.47 -9.16 11.56
C ASP A 295 -27.25 -9.16 13.07
N SER A 296 -28.01 -8.26 13.68
CA SER A 296 -28.33 -8.11 15.09
C SER A 296 -28.35 -9.41 15.90
N ALA A 297 -27.74 -9.31 17.09
CA ALA A 297 -28.03 -10.07 18.31
C ALA A 297 -27.79 -11.59 18.29
N VAL A 298 -26.75 -12.02 19.03
CA VAL A 298 -26.81 -13.28 19.79
C VAL A 298 -26.17 -13.08 21.16
N HIS A 299 -27.07 -12.96 22.14
CA HIS A 299 -27.06 -13.46 23.52
C HIS A 299 -25.76 -13.88 24.23
N ALA A 300 -25.70 -13.43 25.49
CA ALA A 300 -25.10 -14.09 26.66
C ALA A 300 -25.17 -15.62 26.56
N ALA A 301 -24.13 -16.36 26.95
CA ALA A 301 -23.82 -16.77 28.33
C ALA A 301 -22.80 -17.95 28.25
N PRO A 302 -22.19 -18.41 29.35
CA PRO A 302 -22.40 -18.05 30.76
C PRO A 302 -21.29 -17.20 31.39
#